data_AF-A0A2V9LNE6-F1
#
_entry.id   AF-A0A2V9LNE6-F1
#
_cell.length_a   1.000
_cell.length_b   1.000
_cell.length_c   1.000
_cell.angle_alpha   90.00
_cell.angle_beta   90.00
_cell.angle_gamma   90.00
#
_symmetry.space_group_name_H-M   'P 1'
#
loop_
_entity.id
_entity.type
_entity.pdbx_description
1 polymer ?
#
loop_
_entity_poly.entity_id
_entity_poly.type
_entity_poly.pdbx_seq_one_letter_code
_entity_poly.pdbx_strand_id
1 'polypeptide(L)'
;MSSTLSEIVGGSYSYDTNDRLTTDTYDANGNTTSSGEVSSLYDFENHMTAYGTTTIVYDGDGNRASETAGGATTKYLVDTVNPTGLPPRGDSS
;
A
#
# COMPACT_ATOMS: atom_id res chain seq x y z
N MET A 1 22.24 28.94 -3.57
CA MET A 1 20.95 29.13 -2.88
C MET A 1 20.92 28.10 -1.76
N SER A 2 20.94 28.51 -0.49
CA SER A 2 20.86 27.58 0.65
C SER A 2 19.51 27.74 1.33
N SER A 3 18.82 26.63 1.58
CA SER A 3 17.53 26.62 2.29
C SER A 3 17.74 26.82 3.80
N THR A 4 16.80 27.49 4.47
CA THR A 4 16.85 27.85 5.90
C THR A 4 15.79 27.13 6.74
N LEU A 5 15.38 25.92 6.34
CA LEU A 5 14.45 25.11 7.14
C LEU A 5 15.26 24.16 8.04
N SER A 6 15.13 24.35 9.36
CA SER A 6 15.60 23.39 10.37
C SER A 6 14.88 22.06 10.21
N GLU A 7 15.62 20.95 10.33
CA GLU A 7 15.18 19.54 10.21
C GLU A 7 14.88 19.03 8.79
N ILE A 8 15.79 19.23 7.85
CA ILE A 8 16.06 18.14 6.89
C ILE A 8 17.37 17.52 7.33
N VAL A 9 17.31 16.44 8.12
CA VAL A 9 18.47 15.54 8.19
C VAL A 9 18.67 15.08 6.75
N GLY A 10 19.79 15.48 6.13
CA GLY A 10 20.10 15.09 4.76
C GLY A 10 20.34 13.58 4.73
N GLY A 11 19.29 12.80 4.46
CA GLY A 11 19.42 11.38 4.18
C GLY A 11 20.11 11.20 2.84
N SER A 12 21.21 10.46 2.81
CA SER A 12 21.77 9.96 1.55
C SER A 12 21.00 8.71 1.17
N TYR A 13 20.21 8.76 0.10
CA TYR A 13 19.54 7.60 -0.46
C TYR A 13 20.45 6.96 -1.50
N SER A 14 20.62 5.64 -1.41
CA SER A 14 21.35 4.84 -2.38
C SER A 14 20.40 3.83 -3.00
N TYR A 15 20.59 3.55 -4.29
CA TYR A 15 19.71 2.67 -5.04
C TYR A 15 20.51 1.50 -5.61
N ASP A 16 19.89 0.33 -5.66
CA ASP A 16 20.44 -0.84 -6.34
C ASP A 16 20.25 -0.73 -7.86
N THR A 17 20.67 -1.75 -8.60
CA THR A 17 20.56 -1.77 -10.08
C THR A 17 19.13 -1.85 -10.60
N ASN A 18 18.14 -2.09 -9.73
CA ASN A 18 16.73 -2.11 -10.05
C ASN A 18 16.03 -0.81 -9.60
N ASP A 19 16.80 0.25 -9.33
CA ASP A 19 16.33 1.55 -8.83
C ASP A 19 15.58 1.46 -7.48
N ARG A 20 15.92 0.47 -6.66
CA ARG A 20 15.31 0.25 -5.33
C ARG A 20 16.19 0.73 -4.21
N LEU A 21 15.59 1.22 -3.13
CA LEU A 21 16.32 1.74 -1.98
C LEU A 21 17.15 0.63 -1.32
N THR A 22 18.47 0.83 -1.19
CA THR A 22 19.36 -0.22 -0.66
C THR A 22 19.21 -0.50 0.84
N THR A 23 18.49 0.36 1.56
CA THR A 23 18.20 0.17 2.99
C THR A 23 16.98 -0.69 3.25
N ASP A 24 16.15 -0.91 2.22
CA ASP A 24 15.01 -1.80 2.28
C ASP A 24 15.42 -3.21 1.83
N THR A 25 14.60 -4.19 2.16
CA THR A 25 14.77 -5.57 1.67
C THR A 25 13.62 -5.97 0.79
N TYR A 26 13.90 -6.86 -0.15
CA TYR A 26 12.94 -7.29 -1.16
C TYR A 26 12.97 -8.80 -1.35
N ASP A 27 11.81 -9.39 -1.62
CA ASP A 27 11.74 -10.78 -2.07
C ASP A 27 12.12 -10.94 -3.56
N ALA A 28 12.08 -12.17 -4.06
CA ALA A 28 12.42 -12.49 -5.45
C ALA A 28 11.45 -11.91 -6.48
N ASN A 29 10.20 -11.62 -6.08
CA ASN A 29 9.20 -10.96 -6.92
C ASN A 29 9.37 -9.43 -6.90
N GLY A 30 10.26 -8.91 -6.04
CA GLY A 30 10.53 -7.49 -5.90
C GLY A 30 9.66 -6.79 -4.87
N ASN A 31 8.88 -7.52 -4.07
CA ASN A 31 8.09 -6.90 -3.00
C ASN A 31 8.99 -6.46 -1.85
N THR A 32 8.72 -5.30 -1.27
CA THR A 32 9.40 -4.84 -0.06
C THR A 32 9.02 -5.72 1.13
N THR A 33 9.95 -6.52 1.64
CA THR A 33 9.73 -7.36 2.83
C THR A 33 10.10 -6.65 4.14
N SER A 34 10.93 -5.61 4.05
CA SER A 34 11.22 -4.73 5.18
C SER A 34 11.61 -3.35 4.71
N SER A 35 11.06 -2.33 5.36
CA SER A 35 11.46 -0.93 5.21
C SER A 35 11.55 -0.28 6.59
N GLY A 36 12.75 0.15 6.97
CA GLY A 36 13.04 0.57 8.34
C GLY A 36 12.69 -0.52 9.36
N GLU A 37 11.85 -0.18 10.35
CA GLU A 37 11.40 -1.13 11.39
C GLU A 37 10.13 -1.90 11.01
N VAL A 38 9.56 -1.64 9.82
CA VAL A 38 8.33 -2.27 9.36
C VAL A 38 8.68 -3.48 8.50
N SER A 39 8.17 -4.65 8.88
CA SER A 39 8.18 -5.85 8.05
C SER A 39 6.86 -5.99 7.31
N SER A 40 6.90 -6.52 6.09
CA SER A 40 5.72 -6.80 5.27
C SER A 40 5.73 -8.26 4.80
N LEU A 41 4.54 -8.87 4.75
CA LEU A 41 4.33 -10.24 4.29
C LEU A 41 3.39 -10.27 3.10
N TYR A 42 3.60 -11.22 2.20
CA TYR A 42 2.84 -11.37 0.97
C TYR A 42 2.36 -12.80 0.79
N ASP A 43 1.20 -12.97 0.15
CA ASP A 43 0.74 -14.28 -0.31
C ASP A 43 1.36 -14.65 -1.67
N PHE A 44 0.97 -15.80 -2.20
CA PHE A 44 1.49 -16.31 -3.48
C PHE A 44 1.00 -15.49 -4.70
N GLU A 45 -0.06 -14.70 -4.54
CA GLU A 45 -0.62 -13.80 -5.56
C GLU A 45 -0.01 -12.40 -5.49
N ASN A 46 1.01 -12.22 -4.63
CA ASN A 46 1.72 -10.97 -4.46
C ASN A 46 0.89 -9.88 -3.74
N HIS A 47 -0.15 -10.29 -2.98
CA HIS A 47 -0.92 -9.39 -2.14
C HIS A 47 -0.32 -9.28 -0.74
N MET A 48 -0.24 -8.05 -0.23
CA MET A 48 0.30 -7.80 1.11
C MET A 48 -0.69 -8.26 2.17
N THR A 49 -0.33 -9.27 2.96
CA THR A 49 -1.20 -9.85 4.00
C THR A 49 -0.90 -9.32 5.40
N ALA A 50 0.27 -8.73 5.60
CA ALA A 50 0.62 -8.04 6.85
C ALA A 50 1.64 -6.94 6.60
N TYR A 51 1.61 -5.91 7.45
CA TYR A 51 2.69 -4.93 7.58
C TYR A 51 2.77 -4.42 9.03
N GLY A 52 3.95 -4.50 9.64
CA GLY A 52 4.13 -4.23 11.06
C GLY A 52 3.19 -5.08 11.92
N THR A 53 2.28 -4.43 12.64
CA THR A 53 1.25 -5.10 13.47
C THR A 53 -0.12 -5.20 12.78
N THR A 54 -0.22 -4.73 11.54
CA THR A 54 -1.47 -4.75 10.77
C THR A 54 -1.59 -6.04 9.96
N THR A 55 -2.78 -6.63 9.94
CA THR A 55 -3.11 -7.77 9.07
C THR A 55 -4.19 -7.41 8.06
N ILE A 56 -4.14 -8.05 6.90
CA ILE A 56 -5.02 -7.83 5.77
C ILE A 56 -5.62 -9.16 5.33
N VAL A 57 -6.91 -9.17 5.04
CA VAL A 57 -7.62 -10.31 4.45
C VAL A 57 -8.21 -9.88 3.12
N TYR A 58 -8.07 -10.73 2.12
CA TYR A 58 -8.65 -10.58 0.79
C TYR A 58 -9.84 -11.53 0.61
N ASP A 59 -10.82 -11.12 -0.20
CA ASP A 59 -11.88 -12.02 -0.67
C ASP A 59 -11.39 -12.90 -1.84
N GLY A 60 -12.25 -13.80 -2.31
CA GLY A 60 -11.90 -14.73 -3.39
C GLY A 60 -11.65 -14.07 -4.74
N ASP A 61 -12.03 -12.80 -4.90
CA ASP A 61 -11.79 -12.01 -6.11
C ASP A 61 -10.51 -11.14 -5.99
N GLY A 62 -9.79 -11.24 -4.87
CA GLY A 62 -8.58 -10.48 -4.60
C GLY A 62 -8.83 -9.06 -4.12
N ASN A 63 -10.07 -8.70 -3.75
CA ASN A 63 -10.33 -7.40 -3.12
C ASN A 63 -10.04 -7.47 -1.64
N ARG A 64 -9.52 -6.39 -1.08
CA ARG A 64 -9.27 -6.29 0.36
C ARG A 64 -10.58 -6.32 1.13
N ALA A 65 -10.88 -7.41 1.82
CA ALA A 65 -12.11 -7.60 2.57
C ALA A 65 -12.06 -7.01 3.99
N SER A 66 -10.90 -7.08 4.65
CA SER A 66 -10.71 -6.48 5.97
C SER A 66 -9.26 -6.12 6.30
N GLU A 67 -9.09 -5.18 7.22
CA GLU A 67 -7.82 -4.81 7.85
C GLU A 67 -7.99 -4.81 9.37
N THR A 68 -7.03 -5.37 10.09
CA THR A 68 -6.95 -5.21 11.55
C THR A 68 -5.68 -4.45 11.91
N ALA A 69 -5.82 -3.21 12.40
CA ALA A 69 -4.72 -2.35 12.81
C ALA A 69 -4.93 -1.85 14.24
N GLY A 70 -3.91 -1.96 15.09
CA GLY A 70 -4.01 -1.53 16.50
C GLY A 70 -5.14 -2.22 17.28
N GLY A 71 -5.54 -3.43 16.87
CA GLY A 71 -6.66 -4.18 17.46
C GLY A 71 -8.05 -3.79 16.93
N ALA A 72 -8.17 -2.73 16.13
CA ALA A 72 -9.42 -2.34 15.47
C ALA A 72 -9.53 -3.04 14.11
N THR A 73 -10.69 -3.61 13.80
CA THR A 73 -10.96 -4.26 12.51
C THR A 73 -11.90 -3.41 11.67
N THR A 74 -11.45 -3.05 10.47
CA THR A 74 -12.23 -2.37 9.44
C THR A 74 -12.60 -3.39 8.37
N LYS A 75 -13.89 -3.44 8.00
CA LYS A 75 -14.39 -4.26 6.90
C LYS A 75 -14.68 -3.36 5.71
N TYR A 76 -14.27 -3.80 4.53
CA TYR A 76 -14.53 -3.09 3.28
C TYR A 76 -15.64 -3.82 2.53
N LEU A 77 -16.57 -3.04 1.97
CA LEU A 77 -17.59 -3.55 1.08
C LEU A 77 -17.14 -3.20 -0.34
N VAL A 78 -17.09 -4.20 -1.20
CA VAL A 78 -16.90 -4.01 -2.63
C VAL A 78 -18.27 -3.74 -3.22
N ASP A 79 -18.50 -2.51 -3.68
CA ASP A 79 -19.68 -2.21 -4.49
C ASP A 79 -19.36 -2.53 -5.95
N THR A 80 -19.87 -3.66 -6.44
CA THR A 80 -19.71 -4.08 -7.84
C THR A 80 -20.72 -3.41 -8.77
N VAL A 81 -21.66 -2.62 -8.25
CA VAL A 81 -22.75 -2.00 -9.01
C VAL A 81 -23.00 -0.59 -8.51
N ASN A 82 -22.32 0.41 -9.11
CA ASN A 82 -22.66 1.82 -8.91
C ASN A 82 -24.17 2.05 -9.17
N PRO A 83 -25.01 2.29 -8.13
CA PRO A 83 -26.45 2.25 -8.27
C PRO A 83 -27.04 3.46 -9.01
N THR A 84 -26.22 4.46 -9.34
CA THR A 84 -26.73 5.70 -9.92
C THR A 84 -27.21 5.56 -11.35
N GLY A 85 -26.77 4.54 -12.10
CA GLY A 85 -27.25 4.27 -13.46
C GLY A 85 -27.15 5.45 -14.45
N LEU A 86 -26.44 6.52 -14.10
CA LEU A 86 -26.39 7.78 -14.85
C LEU A 86 -24.93 8.10 -15.24
N PRO A 87 -24.65 8.42 -16.52
CA PRO A 87 -23.42 9.14 -16.86
C PRO A 87 -23.42 10.52 -16.18
N PRO A 88 -22.25 11.16 -15.93
CA PRO A 88 -22.22 12.45 -15.26
C PRO A 88 -22.90 13.54 -16.12
N ARG A 89 -24.13 13.86 -15.72
CA ARG A 89 -24.98 15.00 -16.10
C ARG A 89 -25.56 15.00 -17.52
N GLY A 90 -26.88 14.83 -17.59
CA GLY A 90 -27.69 15.09 -18.77
C GLY A 90 -28.02 16.57 -18.94
N ASP A 91 -27.98 17.01 -20.20
CA ASP A 91 -28.74 18.14 -20.70
C ASP A 91 -29.54 17.63 -21.92
N SER A 92 -30.87 17.77 -21.85
CA SER A 92 -31.80 17.40 -22.92
C SER A 92 -32.01 18.60 -23.85
N SER A 93 -31.89 18.40 -25.16
CA SER A 93 -32.58 19.18 -26.20
C SER A 93 -32.73 18.32 -27.45
#